data_AF-A0A968SKJ5-F1
#
_entry.id   AF-A0A968SKJ5-F1
#
_cell.length_a   1.000
_cell.length_b   1.000
_cell.length_c   1.000
_cell.angle_alpha   90.00
_cell.angle_beta   90.00
_cell.angle_gamma   90.00
#
_symmetry.space_group_name_H-M   'P 1'
#
loop_
_entity.id
_entity.type
_entity.pdbx_description
1 polymer ?
#
loop_
_entity_poly.entity_id
_entity_poly.type
_entity_poly.pdbx_seq_one_letter_code
_entity_poly.pdbx_strand_id
1 'polypeptide(L)' 'MSGLGGLNKTPNGVVLGLVQFQLPVVVTPDDVAAQTQVIVDMVTKARRNLPSMDLVVFPEYSLHGLSMDTN' A
#
# COMPACT_ATOMS: atom_id res chain seq x y z
N MET A 1 -7.19 -19.41 -15.67
CA MET A 1 -8.20 -18.45 -15.16
C MET A 1 -7.81 -18.10 -13.73
N SER A 2 -7.44 -16.85 -13.45
CA SER A 2 -7.19 -16.37 -12.07
C SER A 2 -8.54 -16.30 -11.34
N GLY A 3 -8.64 -16.88 -10.14
CA GLY A 3 -9.92 -17.02 -9.45
C GLY A 3 -10.49 -15.67 -9.00
N LEU A 4 -11.33 -15.09 -9.85
CA LEU A 4 -12.18 -13.92 -9.58
C LEU A 4 -11.44 -12.76 -8.91
N GLY A 5 -10.33 -12.31 -9.51
CA GLY A 5 -9.59 -11.15 -8.98
C GLY A 5 -8.93 -11.38 -7.62
N GLY A 6 -8.68 -12.63 -7.24
CA GLY A 6 -8.05 -13.01 -5.98
C GLY A 6 -9.03 -13.45 -4.89
N LEU A 7 -10.35 -13.38 -5.14
CA LEU A 7 -11.37 -13.91 -4.23
C LEU A 7 -11.26 -15.44 -4.11
N ASN A 8 -10.94 -16.12 -5.21
CA ASN A 8 -10.73 -17.56 -5.25
C ASN A 8 -9.25 -17.86 -5.49
N LYS A 9 -8.45 -17.78 -4.44
CA LYS A 9 -7.03 -18.13 -4.51
C LYS A 9 -6.86 -19.60 -4.91
N THR A 10 -6.00 -19.87 -5.91
CA THR A 10 -5.62 -21.23 -6.29
C THR A 10 -4.47 -21.74 -5.40
N PRO A 11 -4.26 -23.05 -5.24
CA PRO A 11 -3.22 -23.58 -4.35
C PRO A 11 -1.81 -23.05 -4.61
N ASN A 12 -1.48 -22.81 -5.89
CA ASN A 12 -0.18 -22.30 -6.35
C ASN A 12 -0.24 -20.85 -6.86
N GLY A 13 -1.38 -20.17 -6.67
CA GLY A 13 -1.56 -18.78 -7.10
C GLY A 13 -1.11 -17.79 -6.03
N VAL A 14 -0.65 -16.62 -6.47
CA VAL A 14 -0.35 -15.47 -5.61
C VAL A 14 -1.38 -14.39 -5.86
N VAL A 15 -1.93 -13.81 -4.79
CA VAL A 15 -2.87 -12.68 -4.88
C VAL A 15 -2.14 -11.38 -4.53
N LEU A 16 -2.12 -10.44 -5.48
CA LEU A 16 -1.47 -9.15 -5.36
C LEU A 16 -2.51 -8.03 -5.20
N GLY A 17 -2.34 -7.20 -4.17
CA GLY A 17 -3.04 -5.93 -4.02
C GLY A 17 -2.17 -4.78 -4.53
N LEU A 18 -2.68 -4.02 -5.50
CA LEU A 18 -2.03 -2.81 -5.99
C LEU A 18 -2.75 -1.59 -5.41
N VAL A 19 -2.02 -0.75 -4.68
CA VAL A 19 -2.59 0.41 -4.00
C VAL A 19 -2.48 1.64 -4.89
N GLN A 20 -3.61 2.27 -5.19
CA GLN A 20 -3.62 3.66 -5.67
C GLN A 20 -3.58 4.57 -4.45
N PHE A 21 -2.37 4.96 -4.06
CA PHE A 21 -2.14 5.72 -2.84
C PHE A 21 -2.10 7.23 -3.14
N GLN A 22 -2.77 8.03 -2.32
CA GLN A 22 -2.73 9.49 -2.43
C GLN A 22 -1.31 9.98 -2.16
N LEU A 23 -0.77 10.82 -3.06
CA LEU A 23 0.56 11.38 -2.86
C LEU A 23 0.58 12.24 -1.58
N PRO A 24 1.42 11.91 -0.57
CA PRO A 24 1.48 12.67 0.67
C PRO A 24 2.35 13.92 0.52
N VAL A 25 2.06 14.93 1.33
CA VAL A 25 2.95 16.08 1.54
C VAL A 25 3.73 15.81 2.83
N VAL A 26 5.05 15.74 2.73
CA VAL A 26 5.96 15.39 3.82
C VAL A 26 7.08 16.43 3.83
N VAL A 27 7.27 17.12 4.95
CA VAL A 27 8.26 18.20 5.09
C VAL A 27 9.26 17.88 6.19
N THR A 28 8.80 17.25 7.26
CA THR A 28 9.59 16.97 8.47
C THR A 28 9.76 15.46 8.72
N PRO A 29 10.73 15.05 9.55
CA PRO A 29 10.83 13.65 9.99
C PRO A 29 9.57 13.15 10.71
N ASP A 30 8.85 14.02 11.43
CA ASP A 30 7.60 13.66 12.10
C ASP A 30 6.49 13.36 11.09
N ASP A 31 6.46 14.06 9.95
CA ASP A 31 5.56 13.75 8.84
C ASP A 31 5.85 12.37 8.25
N VAL A 32 7.12 11.97 8.14
CA VAL A 32 7.51 10.62 7.70
C VAL A 32 6.99 9.56 8.67
N ALA A 33 7.11 9.80 9.98
CA ALA A 33 6.60 8.89 11.00
C ALA A 33 5.06 8.77 10.92
N ALA A 34 4.35 9.89 10.80
CA ALA A 34 2.91 9.92 10.64
C ALA A 34 2.48 9.18 9.35
N GLN A 35 3.16 9.44 8.24
CA GLN A 35 2.89 8.81 6.96
C GLN A 35 3.19 7.31 6.95
N THR A 36 4.24 6.88 7.67
CA THR A 36 4.53 5.45 7.91
C THR A 36 3.35 4.77 8.58
N GLN A 37 2.77 5.40 9.61
CA GLN A 37 1.62 4.84 10.32
C GLN A 37 0.41 4.66 9.38
N VAL A 38 0.16 5.62 8.50
CA VAL A 38 -0.90 5.50 7.48
C VAL A 38 -0.69 4.29 6.57
N ILE A 39 0.54 4.04 6.11
CA ILE A 39 0.86 2.86 5.29
C ILE A 39 0.63 1.56 6.09
N VAL A 40 1.10 1.49 7.34
CA VAL A 40 0.92 0.32 8.22
C VAL A 40 -0.55 0.02 8.46
N ASP A 41 -1.36 1.05 8.68
CA ASP A 41 -2.80 0.93 8.86
C ASP A 41 -3.48 0.44 7.58
N MET A 42 -3.01 0.90 6.41
CA MET A 42 -3.49 0.43 5.11
C MET A 42 -3.13 -1.03 4.83
N VAL A 43 -1.93 -1.48 5.18
CA VAL A 43 -1.55 -2.91 5.12
C VAL A 43 -2.50 -3.75 5.97
N THR A 44 -2.74 -3.30 7.20
CA THR A 44 -3.66 -3.96 8.14
C THR A 44 -5.08 -4.02 7.57
N LYS A 45 -5.59 -2.91 7.04
CA LYS A 45 -6.91 -2.83 6.40
C LYS A 45 -7.00 -3.77 5.19
N ALA A 46 -5.99 -3.80 4.33
CA ALA A 46 -5.99 -4.64 3.13
C ALA A 46 -6.01 -6.12 3.50
N ARG A 47 -5.16 -6.56 4.45
CA ARG A 47 -5.13 -7.97 4.89
C ARG A 47 -6.43 -8.40 5.59
N ARG A 48 -7.05 -7.52 6.38
CA ARG A 48 -8.32 -7.81 7.06
C ARG A 48 -9.49 -7.98 6.08
N ASN A 49 -9.52 -7.20 5.01
CA ASN A 49 -10.64 -7.20 4.06
C ASN A 49 -10.44 -8.14 2.86
N LEU A 50 -9.21 -8.52 2.54
CA LEU A 50 -8.90 -9.55 1.55
C LEU A 50 -7.95 -10.60 2.16
N PRO A 51 -8.47 -11.58 2.92
CA PRO A 51 -7.66 -12.58 3.61
C PRO A 51 -6.80 -13.46 2.69
N SER A 52 -7.19 -13.55 1.41
CA SER A 52 -6.46 -14.29 0.38
C SER A 52 -5.23 -13.54 -0.17
N MET A 53 -5.05 -12.24 0.15
CA MET A 53 -3.95 -11.43 -0.35
C MET A 53 -2.60 -11.87 0.24
N ASP A 54 -1.63 -12.09 -0.64
CA ASP A 54 -0.28 -12.54 -0.30
C ASP A 54 0.74 -11.39 -0.31
N LEU A 55 0.55 -10.43 -1.21
CA LEU A 55 1.44 -9.29 -1.40
C LEU A 55 0.62 -8.02 -1.62
N VAL A 56 1.03 -6.93 -0.98
CA VAL A 56 0.51 -5.58 -1.24
C VAL A 56 1.65 -4.69 -1.72
N VAL A 57 1.39 -3.94 -2.78
CA VAL A 57 2.38 -3.07 -3.43
C VAL A 57 1.90 -1.63 -3.36
N PHE A 58 2.75 -0.77 -2.80
CA PHE A 58 2.54 0.67 -2.75
C PHE A 58 3.35 1.35 -3.87
N PRO A 59 2.84 2.47 -4.42
CA PRO A 59 3.56 3.22 -5.44
C PRO A 59 4.83 3.86 -4.87
N GLU A 60 5.73 4.26 -5.78
CA GLU A 60 6.89 5.08 -5.42
C GLU A 60 6.44 6.37 -4.71
N TYR A 61 7.30 6.93 -3.85
CA TYR A 61 7.03 8.15 -3.08
C TYR A 61 5.86 8.07 -2.08
N SER A 62 5.26 6.90 -1.86
CA SER A 62 4.17 6.73 -0.87
C SER A 62 4.58 7.10 0.56
N LEU A 63 5.87 7.03 0.88
CA LEU A 63 6.39 7.32 2.22
C LEU A 63 6.89 8.75 2.35
N HIS A 64 7.78 9.19 1.45
CA HIS A 64 8.45 10.48 1.54
C HIS A 64 7.77 11.59 0.73
N GLY A 65 6.72 11.28 -0.02
CA GLY A 65 6.10 12.23 -0.95
C GLY A 65 7.04 12.65 -2.09
N LEU A 66 6.56 13.59 -2.91
CA LEU A 66 7.43 14.31 -3.83
C LEU A 66 8.01 15.50 -3.07
N SER A 67 9.24 15.35 -2.55
CA SER A 67 10.00 16.48 -2.00
C SER A 67 10.51 17.35 -3.16
N MET A 68 9.60 18.10 -3.78
CA MET A 68 9.95 19.18 -4.72
C MET A 68 9.84 20.55 -4.02
N ASP A 69 10.38 20.66 -2.81
CA ASP A 69 10.59 21.99 -2.25
C ASP A 69 11.78 22.62 -2.97
N THR A 70 11.49 23.46 -3.96
CA THR A 70 12.47 24.30 -4.65
C THR A 70 12.43 25.75 -4.17
N ASN A 71 11.76 26.03 -3.05
CA ASN A 71 11.76 27.37 -2.47
C ASN A 71 13.15 27.78 -1.97
#